data_AF-A0A963ZGE8-F1
#
_entry.id   AF-A0A963ZGE8-F1
#
_cell.length_a   1.000
_cell.length_b   1.000
_cell.length_c   1.000
_cell.angle_alpha   90.00
_cell.angle_beta   90.00
_cell.angle_gamma   90.00
#
_symmetry.space_group_name_H-M   'P 1'
#
loop_
_entity.id
_entity.type
_entity.pdbx_description
1 polymer ?
#
loop_
_entity_poly.entity_id
_entity_poly.type
_entity_poly.pdbx_seq_one_letter_code
_entity_poly.pdbx_strand_id
1 'polypeptide(L)'
;MKRSTILLLLGCTFLTFGYTRDQTGALVSKIYLHNTTLIRTTPGVDIWFYDLSTPANVREVGSIRIDGNSDVATYNTTMYADQEHDLVVYDISNPAQARPVDTIPDIFYRSGTEIANWLNGNSWDGGNELGGASGCGADGCDVNNGSSDSDFDNSWDDTWGGGSMSDYQPLSYSSNGSMGVTNAATSTSTSGSSSNSTTSGVGGNRREGTGGSLARFIIVGKRLYCIDNKDLIVFDLTNPSEPKLLKRTEVSQDIETIFYAKYHLFIGGQQGVYIYDVEDNIDPQYRGEFQHVERCDPVVVDGDRAYVTLRGDSPCGGTTSQMDILDVSDVEHPRLLKSYEKLNSPFGLAVRNGIAIVCDGQSGLRVLNVENENRVKECGKVTDITPFDVIWQDNMLIVTAKEGFFLYDASDPCNLKKYSQLF
;
A
#
# COMPACT_ATOMS: atom_id res chain seq x y z
N MET A 1 -15.68 -45.77 20.91
CA MET A 1 -15.45 -44.33 21.16
C MET A 1 -14.34 -43.85 20.22
N LYS A 2 -14.71 -43.23 19.10
CA LYS A 2 -13.80 -42.47 18.22
C LYS A 2 -14.43 -41.08 18.12
N ARG A 3 -13.74 -40.04 18.58
CA ARG A 3 -14.13 -38.65 18.34
C ARG A 3 -13.53 -38.24 17.00
N SER A 4 -14.39 -38.04 16.01
CA SER A 4 -14.01 -37.44 14.73
C SER A 4 -13.67 -35.97 14.95
N THR A 5 -12.43 -35.60 14.66
CA THR A 5 -12.03 -34.22 14.42
C THR A 5 -12.60 -33.83 13.06
N ILE A 6 -13.68 -33.04 13.05
CA ILE A 6 -14.13 -32.33 11.87
C ILE A 6 -13.11 -31.22 11.65
N LEU A 7 -12.17 -31.47 10.74
CA LEU A 7 -11.33 -30.45 10.14
C LEU A 7 -12.24 -29.70 9.15
N LEU A 8 -12.95 -28.69 9.64
CA LEU A 8 -13.60 -27.71 8.78
C LEU A 8 -12.48 -26.89 8.13
N LEU A 9 -12.02 -27.37 6.97
CA LEU A 9 -11.32 -26.57 5.95
C LEU A 9 -12.31 -25.53 5.42
N LEU A 10 -12.68 -24.57 6.27
CA LEU A 10 -13.16 -23.27 5.80
C LEU A 10 -11.91 -22.57 5.29
N GLY A 11 -11.67 -22.68 3.99
CA GLY A 11 -10.79 -21.75 3.29
C GLY A 11 -11.36 -20.35 3.52
N CYS A 12 -10.82 -19.64 4.52
CA CYS A 12 -11.05 -18.23 4.72
C CYS A 12 -10.28 -17.53 3.59
N THR A 13 -10.94 -17.34 2.45
CA THR A 13 -10.35 -16.69 1.28
C THR A 13 -10.21 -15.20 1.56
N PHE A 14 -8.94 -14.79 1.54
CA PHE A 14 -8.37 -13.52 1.96
C PHE A 14 -8.91 -12.28 1.24
N LEU A 15 -9.05 -11.22 2.02
CA LEU A 15 -9.59 -9.92 1.62
C LEU A 15 -8.58 -9.08 0.85
N THR A 16 -9.14 -8.06 0.24
CA THR A 16 -8.54 -7.18 -0.74
C THR A 16 -8.00 -5.94 -0.06
N PHE A 17 -6.68 -5.85 0.07
CA PHE A 17 -6.03 -4.75 0.76
C PHE A 17 -5.47 -3.77 -0.26
N GLY A 18 -5.88 -2.50 -0.13
CA GLY A 18 -5.43 -1.42 -1.01
C GLY A 18 -6.29 -1.20 -2.26
N TYR A 19 -7.43 -1.88 -2.39
CA TYR A 19 -8.39 -1.63 -3.48
C TYR A 19 -9.70 -1.11 -2.92
N THR A 20 -10.15 0.02 -3.46
CA THR A 20 -11.41 0.66 -3.11
C THR A 20 -12.18 0.97 -4.39
N ARG A 21 -13.40 1.49 -4.28
CA ARG A 21 -14.17 1.93 -5.44
C ARG A 21 -14.37 3.43 -5.38
N ASP A 22 -14.11 4.12 -6.50
CA ASP A 22 -14.50 5.51 -6.64
C ASP A 22 -16.01 5.64 -6.89
N GLN A 23 -16.49 6.87 -7.00
CA GLN A 23 -17.87 7.23 -7.26
C GLN A 23 -18.45 6.64 -8.56
N THR A 24 -17.60 6.22 -9.50
CA THR A 24 -18.02 5.55 -10.75
C THR A 24 -18.13 4.02 -10.58
N GLY A 25 -17.70 3.49 -9.44
CA GLY A 25 -17.61 2.06 -9.16
C GLY A 25 -16.30 1.43 -9.65
N ALA A 26 -15.39 2.20 -10.26
CA ALA A 26 -14.10 1.72 -10.73
C ALA A 26 -13.16 1.40 -9.55
N LEU A 27 -12.38 0.33 -9.66
CA LEU A 27 -11.39 -0.04 -8.65
C LEU A 27 -10.27 1.00 -8.62
N VAL A 28 -10.06 1.63 -7.48
CA VAL A 28 -8.91 2.48 -7.20
C VAL A 28 -7.95 1.70 -6.33
N SER A 29 -6.69 1.67 -6.72
CA SER A 29 -5.67 1.05 -5.89
C SER A 29 -4.88 2.11 -5.12
N LYS A 30 -3.56 2.12 -5.27
CA LYS A 30 -2.62 2.93 -4.51
C LYS A 30 -2.23 4.22 -5.22
N ILE A 31 -1.62 5.09 -4.43
CA ILE A 31 -0.99 6.32 -4.90
C ILE A 31 0.49 6.31 -4.57
N TYR A 32 1.27 6.91 -5.47
CA TYR A 32 2.69 7.12 -5.30
C TYR A 32 3.07 8.51 -5.80
N LEU A 33 3.81 9.28 -5.01
CA LEU A 33 4.27 10.61 -5.37
C LEU A 33 5.78 10.58 -5.65
N HIS A 34 6.18 10.93 -6.88
CA HIS A 34 7.57 11.12 -7.25
C HIS A 34 7.82 12.57 -7.65
N ASN A 35 8.61 13.31 -6.87
CA ASN A 35 8.75 14.77 -7.04
C ASN A 35 7.38 15.47 -7.03
N THR A 36 6.93 15.97 -8.18
CA THR A 36 5.62 16.59 -8.38
C THR A 36 4.69 15.72 -9.22
N THR A 37 5.09 14.50 -9.59
CA THR A 37 4.26 13.59 -10.37
C THR A 37 3.57 12.60 -9.45
N LEU A 38 2.24 12.69 -9.39
CA LEU A 38 1.40 11.69 -8.75
C LEU A 38 1.12 10.56 -9.74
N ILE A 39 1.36 9.34 -9.29
CA ILE A 39 1.07 8.09 -9.99
C ILE A 39 -0.12 7.46 -9.29
N ARG A 40 -1.19 7.22 -10.04
CA ARG A 40 -2.40 6.55 -9.57
C ARG A 40 -2.52 5.21 -10.29
N THR A 41 -2.64 4.13 -9.53
CA THR A 41 -2.85 2.79 -10.07
C THR A 41 -4.33 2.40 -10.04
N THR A 42 -4.88 1.93 -11.16
CA THR A 42 -6.22 1.34 -11.29
C THR A 42 -6.06 -0.11 -11.76
N PRO A 43 -6.44 -1.11 -10.95
CA PRO A 43 -6.16 -2.52 -11.25
C PRO A 43 -6.84 -2.99 -12.53
N GLY A 44 -6.10 -3.69 -13.39
CA GLY A 44 -6.62 -4.26 -14.64
C GLY A 44 -7.02 -3.22 -15.70
N VAL A 45 -6.69 -1.94 -15.50
CA VAL A 45 -7.01 -0.87 -16.44
C VAL A 45 -5.79 -0.05 -16.80
N ASP A 46 -5.43 0.96 -16.01
CA ASP A 46 -4.44 1.97 -16.37
C ASP A 46 -3.74 2.54 -15.12
N ILE A 47 -2.46 2.87 -15.27
CA ILE A 47 -1.72 3.78 -14.40
C ILE A 47 -1.81 5.17 -15.00
N TRP A 48 -2.20 6.15 -14.19
CA TRP A 48 -2.33 7.55 -14.59
C TRP A 48 -1.24 8.40 -13.93
N PHE A 49 -0.73 9.36 -14.69
CA PHE A 49 0.28 10.31 -14.24
C PHE A 49 -0.31 11.72 -14.19
N TYR A 50 -0.17 12.39 -13.05
CA TYR A 50 -0.64 13.76 -12.83
C TYR A 50 0.50 14.67 -12.38
N ASP A 51 0.65 15.83 -13.01
CA ASP A 51 1.54 16.90 -12.59
C ASP A 51 0.89 17.76 -11.50
N LEU A 52 1.49 17.73 -10.31
CA LEU A 52 1.12 18.47 -9.11
C LEU A 52 2.01 19.71 -8.86
N SER A 53 2.84 20.13 -9.83
CA SER A 53 3.70 21.31 -9.68
C SER A 53 2.92 22.59 -9.32
N THR A 54 1.64 22.63 -9.69
CA THR A 54 0.67 23.62 -9.22
C THR A 54 -0.52 22.89 -8.58
N PRO A 55 -0.52 22.63 -7.26
CA PRO A 55 -1.55 21.81 -6.60
C PRO A 55 -3.00 22.27 -6.81
N ALA A 56 -3.23 23.57 -7.03
CA ALA A 56 -4.54 24.11 -7.34
C ALA A 56 -5.01 23.85 -8.79
N ASN A 57 -4.10 23.45 -9.69
CA ASN A 57 -4.36 23.18 -11.09
C ASN A 57 -3.62 21.91 -11.52
N VAL A 58 -4.13 20.76 -11.07
CA VAL A 58 -3.56 19.46 -11.41
C VAL A 58 -3.81 19.13 -12.88
N ARG A 59 -2.79 18.60 -13.54
CA ARG A 59 -2.86 18.23 -14.96
C ARG A 59 -2.54 16.77 -15.14
N GLU A 60 -3.39 16.05 -15.85
CA GLU A 60 -3.03 14.75 -16.38
C GLU A 60 -1.91 14.92 -17.43
N VAL A 61 -0.85 14.12 -17.31
CA VAL A 61 0.33 14.19 -18.18
C VAL A 61 0.63 12.88 -18.91
N GLY A 62 -0.15 11.83 -18.66
CA GLY A 62 -0.06 10.57 -19.39
C GLY A 62 -0.78 9.43 -18.69
N SER A 63 -0.88 8.31 -19.38
CA SER A 63 -1.33 7.04 -18.82
C SER A 63 -0.68 5.86 -19.54
N ILE A 64 -0.60 4.72 -18.85
CA ILE A 64 -0.18 3.45 -19.43
C ILE A 64 -1.07 2.32 -18.91
N ARG A 65 -1.34 1.34 -19.77
CA ARG A 65 -2.03 0.12 -19.38
C ARG A 65 -1.03 -0.91 -18.88
N ILE A 66 -1.18 -1.32 -17.61
CA ILE A 66 -0.46 -2.45 -17.01
C ILE A 66 -1.53 -3.35 -16.37
N ASP A 67 -1.81 -4.48 -17.01
CA ASP A 67 -2.83 -5.42 -16.54
C ASP A 67 -2.40 -6.03 -15.19
N GLY A 68 -3.33 -6.17 -14.25
CA GLY A 68 -3.03 -6.76 -12.94
C GLY A 68 -2.09 -5.94 -12.04
N ASN A 69 -1.85 -4.66 -12.32
CA ASN A 69 -1.06 -3.80 -11.44
C ASN A 69 -1.77 -3.48 -10.10
N SER A 70 -1.01 -3.54 -9.01
CA SER A 70 -1.41 -3.18 -7.64
C SER A 70 -0.55 -2.07 -7.04
N ASP A 71 0.74 -2.03 -7.38
CA ASP A 71 1.69 -1.14 -6.74
C ASP A 71 2.77 -0.66 -7.68
N VAL A 72 3.40 0.45 -7.30
CA VAL A 72 4.48 1.06 -8.05
C VAL A 72 5.50 1.67 -7.12
N ALA A 73 6.75 1.72 -7.57
CA ALA A 73 7.76 2.60 -7.01
C ALA A 73 8.61 3.19 -8.13
N THR A 74 9.25 4.33 -7.87
CA THR A 74 10.10 4.98 -8.86
C THR A 74 11.48 5.31 -8.31
N TYR A 75 12.48 5.18 -9.18
CA TYR A 75 13.85 5.62 -8.98
C TYR A 75 14.28 6.45 -10.19
N ASN A 76 14.56 7.73 -10.00
CA ASN A 76 14.79 8.70 -11.05
C ASN A 76 13.66 8.65 -12.09
N THR A 77 13.97 8.36 -13.36
CA THR A 77 12.97 8.25 -14.43
C THR A 77 12.49 6.82 -14.63
N THR A 78 12.88 5.87 -13.78
CA THR A 78 12.49 4.46 -13.91
C THR A 78 11.38 4.14 -12.92
N MET A 79 10.30 3.57 -13.42
CA MET A 79 9.18 3.04 -12.63
C MET A 79 9.26 1.52 -12.61
N TYR A 80 9.02 0.95 -11.44
CA TYR A 80 8.87 -0.48 -11.21
C TYR A 80 7.44 -0.73 -10.78
N ALA A 81 6.79 -1.70 -11.39
CA ALA A 81 5.39 -2.01 -11.15
C ALA A 81 5.21 -3.52 -11.14
N ASP A 82 4.28 -4.02 -10.35
CA ASP A 82 3.79 -5.38 -10.56
C ASP A 82 2.90 -5.43 -11.81
N GLN A 83 3.01 -6.51 -12.56
CA GLN A 83 2.11 -6.86 -13.65
C GLN A 83 1.83 -8.35 -13.51
N GLU A 84 0.66 -8.70 -12.99
CA GLU A 84 0.34 -10.08 -12.64
C GLU A 84 1.41 -10.68 -11.69
N HIS A 85 2.16 -11.68 -12.16
CA HIS A 85 3.24 -12.33 -11.41
C HIS A 85 4.62 -11.69 -11.69
N ASP A 86 4.71 -10.68 -12.55
CA ASP A 86 5.99 -10.15 -13.03
C ASP A 86 6.30 -8.80 -12.37
N LEU A 87 7.59 -8.48 -12.28
CA LEU A 87 8.06 -7.12 -12.04
C LEU A 87 8.39 -6.48 -13.38
N VAL A 88 7.65 -5.45 -13.77
CA VAL A 88 7.87 -4.71 -15.01
C VAL A 88 8.54 -3.38 -14.74
N VAL A 89 9.39 -2.97 -15.69
CA VAL A 89 10.24 -1.78 -15.59
C VAL A 89 9.90 -0.87 -16.75
N TYR A 90 9.60 0.39 -16.44
CA TYR A 90 9.26 1.41 -17.42
C TYR A 90 10.16 2.63 -17.27
N ASP A 91 10.55 3.25 -18.38
CA ASP A 91 11.11 4.60 -18.37
C ASP A 91 9.95 5.59 -18.55
N ILE A 92 9.78 6.40 -17.50
CA ILE A 92 8.75 7.42 -17.35
C ILE A 92 9.36 8.84 -17.44
N SER A 93 10.53 9.01 -18.06
CA SER A 93 11.14 10.33 -18.28
C SER A 93 10.19 11.29 -19.02
N ASN A 94 9.31 10.73 -19.86
CA ASN A 94 8.15 11.40 -20.42
C ASN A 94 6.90 10.57 -20.11
N PRO A 95 6.11 10.90 -19.08
CA PRO A 95 4.93 10.12 -18.71
C PRO A 95 3.88 9.97 -19.82
N ALA A 96 3.80 10.92 -20.76
CA ALA A 96 2.92 10.85 -21.92
C ALA A 96 3.35 9.77 -22.95
N GLN A 97 4.60 9.31 -22.86
CA GLN A 97 5.23 8.34 -23.75
C GLN A 97 6.09 7.36 -22.95
N ALA A 98 5.57 6.90 -21.81
CA ALA A 98 6.26 5.93 -20.98
C ALA A 98 6.54 4.65 -21.79
N ARG A 99 7.76 4.12 -21.66
CA ARG A 99 8.24 3.01 -22.49
C ARG A 99 8.63 1.82 -21.62
N PRO A 100 8.27 0.58 -21.99
CA PRO A 100 8.79 -0.60 -21.31
C PRO A 100 10.30 -0.69 -21.51
N VAL A 101 11.00 -1.18 -20.49
CA VAL A 101 12.46 -1.27 -20.44
C VAL A 101 12.90 -2.71 -20.18
N ASP A 102 12.31 -3.35 -19.18
CA ASP A 102 12.65 -4.70 -18.76
C ASP A 102 11.45 -5.38 -18.08
N THR A 103 11.48 -6.71 -18.00
CA THR A 103 10.49 -7.53 -17.31
C THR A 103 11.21 -8.68 -16.61
N ILE A 104 10.99 -8.80 -15.31
CA ILE A 104 11.48 -9.93 -14.53
C ILE A 104 10.29 -10.84 -14.23
N PRO A 105 10.23 -12.04 -14.83
CA PRO A 105 9.07 -12.91 -14.73
C PRO A 105 8.99 -13.63 -13.38
N ASP A 106 7.78 -14.04 -13.00
CA ASP A 106 7.50 -14.96 -11.89
C ASP A 106 8.05 -14.50 -10.52
N ILE A 107 7.95 -13.20 -10.25
CA ILE A 107 8.34 -12.56 -9.00
C ILE A 107 7.24 -12.57 -7.95
N PHE A 108 5.98 -12.40 -8.31
CA PHE A 108 4.89 -12.29 -7.35
C PHE A 108 4.03 -13.55 -7.38
N TYR A 109 3.74 -14.11 -6.21
CA TYR A 109 2.92 -15.30 -6.05
C TYR A 109 1.44 -15.01 -6.34
N ARG A 110 0.96 -13.79 -6.00
CA ARG A 110 -0.39 -13.34 -6.34
C ARG A 110 -0.36 -12.22 -7.36
N SER A 111 -1.35 -12.26 -8.24
CA SER A 111 -1.57 -11.27 -9.28
C SER A 111 -2.62 -10.23 -8.85
N GLY A 112 -2.50 -8.97 -9.27
CA GLY A 112 -3.54 -7.97 -9.01
C GLY A 112 -4.89 -8.31 -9.67
N THR A 113 -4.88 -9.10 -10.76
CA THR A 113 -6.08 -9.60 -11.45
C THR A 113 -6.75 -10.74 -10.68
N GLU A 114 -5.99 -11.63 -10.05
CA GLU A 114 -6.54 -12.63 -9.12
C GLU A 114 -7.28 -11.94 -7.96
N ILE A 115 -6.72 -10.84 -7.45
CA ILE A 115 -7.37 -10.04 -6.39
C ILE A 115 -8.61 -9.30 -6.93
N ALA A 116 -8.54 -8.72 -8.13
CA ALA A 116 -9.66 -7.99 -8.76
C ALA A 116 -10.83 -8.89 -9.18
N ASN A 117 -10.57 -10.09 -9.70
CA ASN A 117 -11.61 -11.05 -10.07
C ASN A 117 -12.37 -11.57 -8.84
N TRP A 118 -11.66 -11.75 -7.72
CA TRP A 118 -12.30 -12.07 -6.45
C TRP A 118 -13.20 -10.93 -5.95
N LEU A 119 -12.78 -9.66 -6.07
CA LEU A 119 -13.58 -8.46 -5.74
C LEU A 119 -14.87 -8.32 -6.54
N ASN A 120 -14.86 -8.75 -7.80
CA ASN A 120 -16.05 -8.66 -8.65
C ASN A 120 -17.04 -9.81 -8.38
N GLY A 121 -16.59 -10.91 -7.76
CA GLY A 121 -17.44 -11.99 -7.26
C GLY A 121 -17.98 -11.76 -5.84
N ASN A 122 -17.25 -11.01 -5.02
CA ASN A 122 -17.61 -10.64 -3.65
C ASN A 122 -17.73 -9.12 -3.55
N SER A 123 -18.93 -8.57 -3.81
CA SER A 123 -19.20 -7.13 -3.70
C SER A 123 -18.79 -6.60 -2.34
N TRP A 124 -17.63 -5.95 -2.26
CA TRP A 124 -17.26 -5.10 -1.14
C TRP A 124 -17.31 -3.65 -1.61
N ASP A 125 -18.43 -3.01 -1.30
CA ASP A 125 -18.88 -1.69 -1.70
C ASP A 125 -18.41 -0.58 -0.73
N GLY A 126 -17.37 -0.86 0.06
CA GLY A 126 -16.80 0.12 1.00
C GLY A 126 -17.76 0.47 2.13
N GLY A 127 -18.50 -0.52 2.63
CA GLY A 127 -19.48 -0.36 3.70
C GLY A 127 -20.79 0.21 3.16
N ASN A 128 -21.70 -0.69 2.84
CA ASN A 128 -23.12 -0.43 2.84
C ASN A 128 -23.59 -0.08 4.27
N GLU A 129 -24.63 0.73 4.32
CA GLU A 129 -25.23 1.33 5.51
C GLU A 129 -25.48 0.29 6.60
N LEU A 130 -24.82 0.47 7.75
CA LEU A 130 -24.90 -0.41 8.94
C LEU A 130 -24.24 -1.77 8.71
N GLY A 131 -23.23 -2.08 9.53
CA GLY A 131 -22.54 -3.37 9.51
C GLY A 131 -23.52 -4.55 9.47
N GLY A 132 -23.32 -5.44 8.51
CA GLY A 132 -24.12 -6.64 8.38
C GLY A 132 -23.64 -7.49 7.22
N ALA A 133 -23.28 -8.73 7.52
CA ALA A 133 -23.20 -9.78 6.52
C ALA A 133 -24.50 -9.77 5.68
N SER A 134 -24.35 -9.86 4.36
CA SER A 134 -25.42 -9.99 3.38
C SER A 134 -26.46 -11.04 3.82
N GLY A 135 -27.67 -10.59 4.17
CA GLY A 135 -28.72 -11.49 4.64
C GLY A 135 -30.15 -10.94 4.83
N CYS A 136 -30.45 -9.67 4.56
CA CYS A 136 -31.84 -9.19 4.55
C CYS A 136 -32.17 -8.55 3.19
N GLY A 137 -33.19 -9.10 2.52
CA GLY A 137 -33.80 -8.48 1.34
C GLY A 137 -34.61 -7.23 1.69
N ALA A 138 -35.23 -6.63 0.67
CA ALA A 138 -35.86 -5.30 0.68
C ALA A 138 -37.06 -5.10 1.65
N ASP A 139 -37.39 -6.08 2.48
CA ASP A 139 -38.41 -6.00 3.52
C ASP A 139 -37.69 -6.12 4.88
N GLY A 140 -37.40 -4.98 5.53
CA GLY A 140 -36.45 -4.85 6.63
C GLY A 140 -36.52 -5.89 7.76
N CYS A 141 -35.38 -6.18 8.39
CA CYS A 141 -35.29 -7.16 9.47
C CYS A 141 -35.98 -6.62 10.75
N ASP A 142 -37.13 -7.18 11.10
CA ASP A 142 -37.84 -6.89 12.35
C ASP A 142 -37.17 -7.66 13.51
N VAL A 143 -36.32 -6.96 14.27
CA VAL A 143 -35.57 -7.55 15.40
C VAL A 143 -36.46 -7.72 16.63
N ASN A 144 -37.55 -8.48 16.54
CA ASN A 144 -38.32 -8.97 17.71
C ASN A 144 -39.29 -10.12 17.35
N ASN A 145 -38.79 -11.29 16.97
CA ASN A 145 -39.33 -12.60 17.40
C ASN A 145 -38.59 -13.76 16.72
N GLY A 146 -38.28 -14.80 17.49
CA GLY A 146 -37.85 -16.08 16.94
C GLY A 146 -39.03 -16.80 16.27
N SER A 147 -38.89 -17.15 15.00
CA SER A 147 -39.65 -18.23 14.39
C SER A 147 -38.79 -18.97 13.37
N SER A 148 -38.73 -20.28 13.55
CA SER A 148 -38.28 -21.27 12.58
C SER A 148 -38.96 -21.07 11.24
N ASP A 149 -38.18 -20.97 10.16
CA ASP A 149 -38.68 -21.48 8.88
C ASP A 149 -37.58 -22.21 8.10
N SER A 150 -37.99 -23.38 7.65
CA SER A 150 -37.18 -24.40 7.01
C SER A 150 -37.62 -24.46 5.57
N ASP A 151 -36.83 -23.90 4.64
CA ASP A 151 -37.01 -24.15 3.21
C ASP A 151 -35.70 -23.85 2.47
N PHE A 152 -34.90 -24.90 2.24
CA PHE A 152 -33.97 -24.92 1.12
C PHE A 152 -34.39 -26.05 0.18
N ASP A 153 -35.04 -25.61 -0.90
CA ASP A 153 -35.41 -26.43 -2.05
C ASP A 153 -34.15 -26.82 -2.84
N ASN A 154 -34.07 -28.10 -3.17
CA ASN A 154 -33.04 -28.70 -4.00
C ASN A 154 -33.52 -28.67 -5.46
N SER A 155 -32.92 -27.84 -6.34
CA SER A 155 -32.85 -28.25 -7.75
C SER A 155 -31.72 -27.64 -8.60
N TRP A 156 -30.83 -28.54 -9.04
CA TRP A 156 -30.21 -28.77 -10.37
C TRP A 156 -29.78 -27.57 -11.25
N ASP A 157 -28.52 -27.54 -11.73
CA ASP A 157 -28.16 -28.26 -12.98
C ASP A 157 -26.63 -28.34 -13.23
N ASP A 158 -26.18 -29.49 -13.72
CA ASP A 158 -24.82 -29.85 -14.11
C ASP A 158 -24.64 -29.65 -15.62
N THR A 159 -23.55 -29.00 -16.07
CA THR A 159 -22.99 -29.29 -17.41
C THR A 159 -21.52 -28.88 -17.50
N TRP A 160 -20.64 -29.86 -17.30
CA TRP A 160 -19.21 -29.80 -17.62
C TRP A 160 -18.94 -30.49 -18.96
N GLY A 161 -18.46 -29.73 -19.94
CA GLY A 161 -17.93 -30.23 -21.21
C GLY A 161 -16.44 -29.90 -21.31
N GLY A 162 -15.59 -30.93 -21.24
CA GLY A 162 -14.13 -30.81 -21.23
C GLY A 162 -13.49 -30.47 -22.58
N GLY A 163 -12.25 -29.97 -22.51
CA GLY A 163 -11.34 -29.77 -23.63
C GLY A 163 -9.89 -29.74 -23.14
N SER A 164 -9.14 -30.76 -23.53
CA SER A 164 -7.72 -31.03 -23.27
C SER A 164 -6.79 -30.01 -23.92
N MET A 165 -5.69 -29.62 -23.26
CA MET A 165 -4.54 -28.96 -23.90
C MET A 165 -3.25 -29.71 -23.54
N SER A 166 -2.69 -30.40 -24.54
CA SER A 166 -1.37 -31.01 -24.51
C SER A 166 -0.40 -30.20 -25.39
N ASP A 167 0.87 -30.26 -25.00
CA ASP A 167 2.07 -29.98 -25.79
C ASP A 167 2.48 -28.52 -26.01
N TYR A 168 3.44 -28.05 -25.22
CA TYR A 168 4.60 -27.30 -25.73
C TYR A 168 5.85 -27.60 -24.89
N GLN A 169 6.88 -28.15 -25.55
CA GLN A 169 8.24 -28.35 -25.04
C GLN A 169 9.09 -27.09 -25.29
N PRO A 170 10.12 -26.80 -24.46
CA PRO A 170 10.95 -25.61 -24.59
C PRO A 170 12.10 -25.81 -25.58
N LEU A 171 12.42 -24.76 -26.35
CA LEU A 171 13.62 -24.68 -27.19
C LEU A 171 14.75 -23.96 -26.46
N SER A 172 15.84 -24.69 -26.27
CA SER A 172 17.16 -24.24 -25.82
C SER A 172 17.85 -23.33 -26.86
N TYR A 173 18.58 -22.30 -26.41
CA TYR A 173 19.66 -21.71 -27.20
C TYR A 173 20.92 -21.46 -26.35
N SER A 174 22.05 -21.81 -26.94
CA SER A 174 23.39 -21.74 -26.38
C SER A 174 24.25 -20.67 -27.06
N SER A 175 25.13 -20.09 -26.24
CA SER A 175 26.54 -19.74 -26.49
C SER A 175 26.94 -18.49 -27.30
N ASN A 176 27.75 -17.68 -26.59
CA ASN A 176 29.04 -17.05 -26.95
C ASN A 176 29.08 -15.76 -27.80
N GLY A 177 29.67 -14.72 -27.21
CA GLY A 177 30.24 -13.56 -27.91
C GLY A 177 30.86 -12.54 -26.95
N SER A 178 32.19 -12.60 -26.77
CA SER A 178 33.03 -11.69 -25.98
C SER A 178 33.42 -10.43 -26.78
N MET A 179 33.61 -9.29 -26.06
CA MET A 179 34.66 -8.24 -26.19
C MET A 179 34.10 -6.88 -25.73
N GLY A 180 34.62 -6.22 -24.67
CA GLY A 180 35.75 -5.26 -24.70
C GLY A 180 35.36 -3.96 -25.45
N VAL A 181 35.43 -2.72 -24.94
CA VAL A 181 36.58 -1.98 -24.36
C VAL A 181 36.08 -0.65 -23.71
N THR A 182 36.93 -0.11 -22.83
CA THR A 182 36.93 1.12 -21.99
C THR A 182 36.56 2.47 -22.64
N ASN A 183 36.08 3.47 -21.84
CA ASN A 183 36.90 4.66 -21.49
C ASN A 183 36.28 5.59 -20.42
N ALA A 184 37.19 6.20 -19.65
CA ALA A 184 36.95 7.19 -18.61
C ALA A 184 36.81 8.63 -19.17
N ALA A 185 36.13 9.50 -18.43
CA ALA A 185 36.40 10.94 -18.45
C ALA A 185 35.95 11.62 -17.15
N THR A 186 36.94 12.05 -16.37
CA THR A 186 36.91 13.06 -15.31
C THR A 186 36.78 14.47 -15.91
N SER A 187 36.03 15.38 -15.27
CA SER A 187 36.49 16.76 -15.00
C SER A 187 35.57 17.56 -14.05
N THR A 188 36.23 18.04 -12.99
CA THR A 188 36.04 19.26 -12.16
C THR A 188 35.61 20.50 -12.98
N SER A 189 34.93 21.56 -12.50
CA SER A 189 34.94 22.28 -11.20
C SER A 189 34.00 23.51 -11.23
N THR A 190 33.51 23.94 -10.04
CA THR A 190 33.23 25.34 -9.54
C THR A 190 32.21 26.23 -10.28
N SER A 191 31.41 27.11 -9.69
CA SER A 191 31.17 27.61 -8.31
C SER A 191 30.00 28.60 -8.38
N GLY A 192 29.14 28.68 -7.36
CA GLY A 192 28.09 29.70 -7.26
C GLY A 192 27.34 29.64 -5.94
N SER A 193 27.96 30.20 -4.89
CA SER A 193 27.41 30.24 -3.54
C SER A 193 26.26 31.25 -3.41
N SER A 194 25.13 30.82 -2.85
CA SER A 194 24.23 31.69 -2.09
C SER A 194 23.86 30.98 -0.79
N SER A 195 24.12 31.68 0.31
CA SER A 195 24.01 31.23 1.70
C SER A 195 22.56 31.06 2.15
N ASN A 196 22.24 29.92 2.78
CA ASN A 196 21.24 29.92 3.84
C ASN A 196 21.40 28.73 4.81
N SER A 197 21.54 29.10 6.10
CA SER A 197 21.23 28.32 7.32
C SER A 197 21.62 26.84 7.40
N THR A 198 22.80 26.59 7.97
CA THR A 198 23.21 25.27 8.47
C THR A 198 22.47 24.89 9.75
N THR A 199 21.48 24.01 9.64
CA THR A 199 21.15 23.03 10.68
C THR A 199 21.80 21.70 10.26
N SER A 200 22.80 21.27 11.03
CA SER A 200 23.44 19.96 10.86
C SER A 200 22.44 18.84 11.18
N GLY A 201 21.81 18.30 10.15
CA GLY A 201 21.09 17.03 10.17
C GLY A 201 21.95 15.96 9.50
N VAL A 202 22.14 14.84 10.19
CA VAL A 202 22.74 13.61 9.67
C VAL A 202 22.07 13.23 8.34
N GLY A 203 22.87 12.84 7.34
CA GLY A 203 22.49 12.67 5.94
C GLY A 203 21.24 11.81 5.74
N GLY A 204 20.10 12.48 5.54
CA GLY A 204 18.89 11.86 5.04
C GLY A 204 19.03 11.66 3.54
N ASN A 205 19.15 10.41 3.09
CA ASN A 205 18.87 10.07 1.70
C ASN A 205 17.47 10.61 1.37
N ARG A 206 17.42 11.65 0.53
CA ARG A 206 16.16 12.21 0.03
C ARG A 206 15.45 11.07 -0.68
N ARG A 207 14.32 10.60 -0.14
CA ARG A 207 13.48 9.62 -0.84
C ARG A 207 13.07 10.25 -2.16
N GLU A 208 13.38 9.57 -3.26
CA GLU A 208 13.03 10.08 -4.59
C GLU A 208 11.51 10.01 -4.83
N GLY A 209 10.79 9.15 -4.10
CA GLY A 209 9.33 9.16 -4.05
C GLY A 209 8.75 8.64 -2.73
N THR A 210 7.45 8.85 -2.57
CA THR A 210 6.67 8.57 -1.36
C THR A 210 5.41 7.80 -1.79
N GLY A 211 5.30 6.54 -1.39
CA GLY A 211 4.04 5.80 -1.51
C GLY A 211 3.03 6.25 -0.48
N GLY A 212 1.75 5.98 -0.73
CA GLY A 212 0.71 6.05 0.29
C GLY A 212 0.96 5.08 1.45
N SER A 213 0.10 5.15 2.46
CA SER A 213 0.21 4.32 3.67
C SER A 213 0.06 2.83 3.39
N LEU A 214 -0.54 2.47 2.26
CA LEU A 214 -0.80 1.10 1.82
C LEU A 214 0.29 0.55 0.89
N ALA A 215 1.46 1.18 0.83
CA ALA A 215 2.56 0.78 -0.04
C ALA A 215 3.07 -0.64 0.27
N ARG A 216 3.44 -1.37 -0.79
CA ARG A 216 4.13 -2.68 -0.79
C ARG A 216 5.47 -2.62 -1.49
N PHE A 217 5.73 -1.55 -2.22
CA PHE A 217 7.00 -1.29 -2.88
C PHE A 217 7.65 -0.08 -2.21
N ILE A 218 8.93 -0.18 -1.88
CA ILE A 218 9.69 0.94 -1.38
C ILE A 218 11.13 0.90 -1.87
N ILE A 219 11.66 2.07 -2.21
CA ILE A 219 13.04 2.21 -2.65
C ILE A 219 13.84 2.93 -1.56
N VAL A 220 14.94 2.30 -1.13
CA VAL A 220 15.89 2.87 -0.19
C VAL A 220 17.28 2.78 -0.81
N GLY A 221 17.89 3.92 -1.09
CA GLY A 221 19.16 3.96 -1.82
C GLY A 221 19.03 3.28 -3.19
N LYS A 222 19.85 2.25 -3.43
CA LYS A 222 19.87 1.47 -4.69
C LYS A 222 19.22 0.10 -4.52
N ARG A 223 18.20 0.01 -3.68
CA ARG A 223 17.46 -1.22 -3.42
C ARG A 223 15.97 -0.95 -3.58
N LEU A 224 15.31 -1.83 -4.33
CA LEU A 224 13.85 -1.95 -4.31
C LEU A 224 13.50 -3.10 -3.37
N TYR A 225 12.65 -2.80 -2.41
CA TYR A 225 12.03 -3.77 -1.51
C TYR A 225 10.56 -3.89 -1.91
N CYS A 226 10.15 -5.11 -2.25
CA CYS A 226 8.77 -5.44 -2.52
C CYS A 226 8.30 -6.44 -1.47
N ILE A 227 7.07 -6.33 -1.02
CA ILE A 227 6.42 -7.40 -0.25
C ILE A 227 5.35 -8.09 -1.10
N ASP A 228 5.31 -9.40 -1.00
CA ASP A 228 4.24 -10.26 -1.50
C ASP A 228 3.42 -10.81 -0.31
N ASN A 229 2.54 -11.82 -0.46
CA ASN A 229 1.68 -12.32 0.60
C ASN A 229 2.46 -12.74 1.85
N LYS A 230 3.69 -13.21 1.67
CA LYS A 230 4.54 -13.67 2.78
C LYS A 230 6.01 -13.29 2.68
N ASP A 231 6.45 -12.82 1.52
CA ASP A 231 7.86 -12.67 1.24
C ASP A 231 8.26 -11.20 1.16
N LEU A 232 9.42 -10.88 1.73
CA LEU A 232 10.21 -9.69 1.39
C LEU A 232 11.15 -10.05 0.22
N ILE A 233 11.01 -9.33 -0.89
CA ILE A 233 11.75 -9.52 -2.13
C ILE A 233 12.63 -8.29 -2.36
N VAL A 234 13.91 -8.51 -2.62
CA VAL A 234 14.92 -7.44 -2.71
C VAL A 234 15.59 -7.44 -4.07
N PHE A 235 15.64 -6.28 -4.72
CA PHE A 235 16.32 -6.07 -5.98
C PHE A 235 17.46 -5.05 -5.85
N ASP A 236 18.55 -5.27 -6.59
CA ASP A 236 19.60 -4.29 -6.83
C ASP A 236 19.18 -3.33 -7.95
N LEU A 237 19.23 -2.03 -7.66
CA LEU A 237 18.97 -0.94 -8.61
C LEU A 237 20.26 -0.19 -9.01
N THR A 238 21.43 -0.82 -8.91
CA THR A 238 22.69 -0.23 -9.39
C THR A 238 22.61 0.13 -10.86
N ASN A 239 21.92 -0.70 -11.66
CA ASN A 239 21.39 -0.33 -12.97
C ASN A 239 19.85 -0.26 -12.87
N PRO A 240 19.23 0.93 -12.77
CA PRO A 240 17.78 1.07 -12.62
C PRO A 240 16.96 0.46 -13.75
N SER A 241 17.53 0.40 -14.96
CA SER A 241 16.88 -0.18 -16.14
C SER A 241 17.02 -1.69 -16.24
N GLU A 242 17.78 -2.33 -15.33
CA GLU A 242 18.02 -3.78 -15.31
C GLU A 242 18.09 -4.23 -13.84
N PRO A 243 16.96 -4.20 -13.10
CA PRO A 243 16.94 -4.62 -11.71
C PRO A 243 17.37 -6.08 -11.56
N LYS A 244 18.12 -6.39 -10.50
CA LYS A 244 18.59 -7.77 -10.26
C LYS A 244 18.02 -8.30 -8.97
N LEU A 245 17.27 -9.39 -9.05
CA LEU A 245 16.79 -10.10 -7.86
C LEU A 245 18.01 -10.53 -7.03
N LEU A 246 18.07 -10.05 -5.79
CA LEU A 246 19.10 -10.44 -4.84
C LEU A 246 18.61 -11.56 -3.94
N LYS A 247 17.40 -11.41 -3.38
CA LYS A 247 16.91 -12.29 -2.33
C LYS A 247 15.40 -12.28 -2.22
N ARG A 248 14.88 -13.41 -1.77
CA ARG A 248 13.53 -13.60 -1.25
C ARG A 248 13.64 -14.15 0.18
N THR A 249 12.94 -13.53 1.11
CA THR A 249 12.92 -13.94 2.53
C THR A 249 11.48 -14.04 2.98
N GLU A 250 11.07 -15.20 3.48
CA GLU A 250 9.75 -15.35 4.10
C GLU A 250 9.72 -14.58 5.42
N VAL A 251 8.76 -13.66 5.57
CA VAL A 251 8.57 -12.82 6.75
C VAL A 251 7.53 -13.45 7.67
N SER A 252 6.31 -13.60 7.17
CA SER A 252 5.15 -14.18 7.85
C SER A 252 4.06 -14.40 6.81
N GLN A 253 3.06 -15.23 7.08
CA GLN A 253 1.84 -15.21 6.29
C GLN A 253 1.13 -13.84 6.42
N ASP A 254 0.51 -13.43 5.32
CA ASP A 254 -0.41 -12.30 5.20
C ASP A 254 0.20 -10.95 5.64
N ILE A 255 1.35 -10.62 5.04
CA ILE A 255 1.95 -9.29 5.13
C ILE A 255 1.36 -8.34 4.08
N GLU A 256 1.12 -7.10 4.49
CA GLU A 256 0.22 -6.18 3.81
C GLU A 256 0.89 -4.88 3.39
N THR A 257 1.67 -4.27 4.27
CA THR A 257 2.27 -2.94 4.04
C THR A 257 3.75 -2.91 4.41
N ILE A 258 4.49 -2.02 3.75
CA ILE A 258 5.91 -1.77 4.05
C ILE A 258 6.14 -0.28 4.24
N PHE A 259 6.79 0.08 5.34
CA PHE A 259 7.19 1.44 5.64
C PHE A 259 8.67 1.49 6.02
N TYR A 260 9.42 2.42 5.44
CA TYR A 260 10.81 2.64 5.83
C TYR A 260 10.88 3.75 6.87
N ALA A 261 11.69 3.62 7.91
CA ALA A 261 12.08 4.71 8.80
C ALA A 261 13.37 4.36 9.56
N LYS A 262 14.24 5.35 9.79
CA LYS A 262 15.48 5.18 10.57
C LYS A 262 16.29 3.92 10.21
N TYR A 263 16.52 3.68 8.92
CA TYR A 263 17.25 2.51 8.41
C TYR A 263 16.57 1.15 8.60
N HIS A 264 15.30 1.13 9.01
CA HIS A 264 14.51 -0.08 9.18
C HIS A 264 13.29 -0.10 8.25
N LEU A 265 12.94 -1.30 7.78
CA LEU A 265 11.63 -1.60 7.20
C LEU A 265 10.71 -2.10 8.32
N PHE A 266 9.53 -1.51 8.37
CA PHE A 266 8.41 -1.91 9.21
C PHE A 266 7.39 -2.55 8.26
N ILE A 267 7.22 -3.86 8.38
CA ILE A 267 6.32 -4.64 7.54
C ILE A 267 5.10 -4.96 8.39
N GLY A 268 3.97 -4.35 8.06
CA GLY A 268 2.69 -4.64 8.69
C GLY A 268 2.08 -5.91 8.09
N GLY A 269 1.54 -6.78 8.94
CA GLY A 269 0.77 -7.94 8.54
C GLY A 269 -0.29 -8.27 9.59
N GLN A 270 -1.11 -9.27 9.31
CA GLN A 270 -2.29 -9.54 10.14
C GLN A 270 -1.95 -9.85 11.61
N GLN A 271 -0.85 -10.56 11.84
CA GLN A 271 -0.44 -11.01 13.17
C GLN A 271 0.49 -10.03 13.88
N GLY A 272 0.94 -8.96 13.22
CA GLY A 272 1.90 -8.04 13.81
C GLY A 272 2.66 -7.16 12.84
N VAL A 273 3.58 -6.39 13.42
CA VAL A 273 4.56 -5.56 12.70
C VAL A 273 5.93 -6.20 12.82
N TYR A 274 6.57 -6.50 11.69
CA TYR A 274 7.90 -7.09 11.60
C TYR A 274 8.93 -6.03 11.24
N ILE A 275 10.06 -6.02 11.93
CA ILE A 275 11.08 -4.98 11.79
C ILE A 275 12.37 -5.59 11.22
N TYR A 276 12.81 -5.06 10.08
CA TYR A 276 14.04 -5.46 9.41
C TYR A 276 14.99 -4.28 9.31
N ASP A 277 16.23 -4.49 9.71
CA ASP A 277 17.34 -3.58 9.44
C ASP A 277 17.76 -3.69 7.97
N VAL A 278 17.91 -2.53 7.33
CA VAL A 278 18.37 -2.40 5.93
C VAL A 278 19.50 -1.38 5.80
N GLU A 279 20.18 -1.06 6.90
CA GLU A 279 21.39 -0.25 6.88
C GLU A 279 22.48 -0.90 5.99
N ASP A 280 23.31 -0.08 5.36
CA ASP A 280 24.44 -0.50 4.51
C ASP A 280 24.13 -1.27 3.19
N ASN A 281 22.86 -1.38 2.76
CA ASN A 281 22.45 -2.11 1.54
C ASN A 281 22.85 -3.61 1.53
N ILE A 282 23.13 -4.17 2.70
CA ILE A 282 23.34 -5.61 2.91
C ILE A 282 21.96 -6.28 3.03
N ASP A 283 21.91 -7.60 2.86
CA ASP A 283 20.72 -8.43 3.10
C ASP A 283 19.90 -7.95 4.31
N PRO A 284 18.57 -7.75 4.18
CA PRO A 284 17.71 -7.38 5.29
C PRO A 284 17.89 -8.31 6.49
N GLN A 285 18.07 -7.74 7.68
CA GLN A 285 18.24 -8.51 8.92
C GLN A 285 17.02 -8.32 9.81
N TYR A 286 16.37 -9.41 10.20
CA TYR A 286 15.29 -9.34 11.19
C TYR A 286 15.82 -8.80 12.52
N ARG A 287 15.11 -7.84 13.12
CA ARG A 287 15.47 -7.24 14.41
C ARG A 287 14.47 -7.57 15.50
N GLY A 288 13.18 -7.55 15.18
CA GLY A 288 12.13 -7.81 16.15
C GLY A 288 10.75 -7.69 15.54
N GLU A 289 9.75 -7.87 16.37
CA GLU A 289 8.36 -7.77 15.97
C GLU A 289 7.47 -7.35 17.14
N PHE A 290 6.35 -6.73 16.81
CA PHE A 290 5.25 -6.51 17.73
C PHE A 290 4.06 -7.34 17.27
N GLN A 291 3.69 -8.35 18.07
CA GLN A 291 2.51 -9.17 17.78
C GLN A 291 1.25 -8.52 18.36
N HIS A 292 0.19 -8.45 17.56
CA HIS A 292 -1.14 -8.08 17.99
C HIS A 292 -2.15 -9.17 17.60
N VAL A 293 -3.37 -9.06 18.11
CA VAL A 293 -4.47 -9.90 17.60
C VAL A 293 -4.66 -9.64 16.11
N GLU A 294 -5.12 -10.65 15.37
CA GLU A 294 -5.33 -10.58 13.92
C GLU A 294 -6.05 -9.29 13.52
N ARG A 295 -5.37 -8.41 12.78
CA ARG A 295 -5.88 -7.11 12.31
C ARG A 295 -5.13 -6.67 11.06
N CYS A 296 -5.88 -6.14 10.11
CA CYS A 296 -5.33 -5.50 8.92
C CYS A 296 -5.19 -4.03 9.18
N ASP A 297 -4.08 -3.41 8.77
CA ASP A 297 -3.94 -1.97 8.55
C ASP A 297 -2.45 -1.51 8.43
N PRO A 298 -2.23 -0.30 7.88
CA PRO A 298 -0.89 0.21 7.64
C PRO A 298 -0.12 0.56 8.92
N VAL A 299 1.21 0.39 8.85
CA VAL A 299 2.16 0.89 9.83
C VAL A 299 2.86 2.15 9.32
N VAL A 300 2.88 3.20 10.14
CA VAL A 300 3.62 4.44 9.85
C VAL A 300 4.49 4.80 11.05
N VAL A 301 5.71 5.27 10.81
CA VAL A 301 6.68 5.57 11.85
C VAL A 301 7.08 7.05 11.82
N ASP A 302 7.00 7.72 12.97
CA ASP A 302 7.48 9.09 13.21
C ASP A 302 8.40 9.10 14.45
N GLY A 303 9.68 9.39 14.24
CA GLY A 303 10.66 9.34 15.32
C GLY A 303 10.80 7.94 15.93
N ASP A 304 10.60 7.83 17.23
CA ASP A 304 10.69 6.56 18.00
C ASP A 304 9.31 5.90 18.19
N ARG A 305 8.30 6.30 17.41
CA ARG A 305 6.94 5.80 17.53
C ARG A 305 6.45 5.23 16.22
N ALA A 306 5.84 4.06 16.30
CA ALA A 306 5.04 3.49 15.23
C ALA A 306 3.56 3.67 15.54
N TYR A 307 2.77 3.85 14.49
CA TYR A 307 1.34 4.05 14.53
C TYR A 307 0.71 3.03 13.60
N VAL A 308 -0.20 2.24 14.15
CA VAL A 308 -0.87 1.15 13.45
C VAL A 308 -2.36 1.40 13.62
N THR A 309 -3.08 1.69 12.55
CA THR A 309 -4.54 1.65 12.64
C THR A 309 -4.98 0.21 12.78
N LEU A 310 -6.14 -0.08 13.35
CA LEU A 310 -6.71 -1.42 13.36
C LEU A 310 -8.21 -1.28 13.08
N ARG A 311 -8.71 -2.01 12.10
CA ARG A 311 -10.11 -1.95 11.70
C ARG A 311 -10.98 -2.98 12.41
N GLY A 312 -12.01 -2.52 13.11
CA GLY A 312 -13.04 -3.37 13.73
C GLY A 312 -14.07 -3.85 12.70
N ASP A 313 -14.67 -5.01 12.97
CA ASP A 313 -15.71 -5.65 12.15
C ASP A 313 -15.31 -5.80 10.68
N SER A 314 -14.01 -5.84 10.46
CA SER A 314 -13.43 -6.13 9.16
C SER A 314 -13.24 -7.63 9.04
N PRO A 315 -13.08 -8.16 7.82
CA PRO A 315 -12.98 -9.61 7.71
C PRO A 315 -11.59 -10.14 8.12
N CYS A 316 -10.71 -9.24 8.60
CA CYS A 316 -9.49 -9.52 9.35
C CYS A 316 -9.72 -9.68 10.86
N GLY A 317 -10.98 -9.62 11.30
CA GLY A 317 -11.38 -9.86 12.67
C GLY A 317 -11.39 -8.64 13.60
N GLY A 318 -11.81 -8.96 14.82
CA GLY A 318 -11.94 -8.08 15.97
C GLY A 318 -13.07 -7.04 15.91
N THR A 319 -13.39 -6.47 17.07
CA THR A 319 -14.68 -5.78 17.31
C THR A 319 -14.56 -4.27 17.49
N THR A 320 -13.35 -3.74 17.34
CA THR A 320 -13.05 -2.34 17.68
C THR A 320 -12.11 -1.75 16.65
N SER A 321 -12.45 -0.55 16.19
CA SER A 321 -11.60 0.29 15.37
C SER A 321 -10.74 1.19 16.26
N GLN A 322 -9.44 1.18 16.07
CA GLN A 322 -8.50 1.91 16.92
C GLN A 322 -7.23 2.30 16.18
N MET A 323 -6.39 3.10 16.83
CA MET A 323 -5.01 3.32 16.43
C MET A 323 -4.11 2.99 17.61
N ASP A 324 -3.24 2.00 17.42
CA ASP A 324 -2.19 1.63 18.35
C ASP A 324 -0.96 2.50 18.12
N ILE A 325 -0.43 3.04 19.22
CA ILE A 325 0.80 3.80 19.27
C ILE A 325 1.83 2.92 19.97
N LEU A 326 2.89 2.56 19.26
CA LEU A 326 3.96 1.68 19.72
C LEU A 326 5.22 2.51 19.98
N ASP A 327 5.96 2.13 21.00
CA ASP A 327 7.36 2.54 21.19
C ASP A 327 8.25 1.59 20.40
N VAL A 328 9.03 2.17 19.48
CA VAL A 328 9.99 1.45 18.63
C VAL A 328 11.40 2.04 18.77
N SER A 329 11.68 2.70 19.90
CA SER A 329 13.05 3.17 20.23
C SER A 329 14.04 2.01 20.38
N ASP A 330 13.56 0.87 20.89
CA ASP A 330 14.22 -0.43 20.80
C ASP A 330 13.47 -1.30 19.80
N VAL A 331 14.02 -1.41 18.59
CA VAL A 331 13.44 -2.18 17.48
C VAL A 331 13.44 -3.69 17.72
N GLU A 332 14.21 -4.19 18.68
CA GLU A 332 14.22 -5.60 19.06
C GLU A 332 13.08 -5.95 20.02
N HIS A 333 12.57 -4.94 20.75
CA HIS A 333 11.51 -5.10 21.75
C HIS A 333 10.44 -4.00 21.64
N PRO A 334 9.75 -3.88 20.48
CA PRO A 334 8.69 -2.89 20.34
C PRO A 334 7.54 -3.18 21.32
N ARG A 335 6.91 -2.12 21.84
CA ARG A 335 5.87 -2.25 22.86
C ARG A 335 4.72 -1.28 22.67
N LEU A 336 3.50 -1.72 22.99
CA LEU A 336 2.31 -0.87 22.99
C LEU A 336 2.42 0.22 24.07
N LEU A 337 2.30 1.48 23.65
CA LEU A 337 2.15 2.62 24.55
C LEU A 337 0.67 2.90 24.82
N LYS A 338 -0.14 2.93 23.76
CA LYS A 338 -1.55 3.32 23.86
C LYS A 338 -2.38 2.81 22.69
N SER A 339 -3.62 2.42 22.97
CA SER A 339 -4.69 2.24 21.98
C SER A 339 -5.66 3.43 22.03
N TYR A 340 -5.89 4.07 20.89
CA TYR A 340 -6.86 5.15 20.69
C TYR A 340 -8.11 4.60 19.97
N GLU A 341 -9.14 4.27 20.73
CA GLU A 341 -10.34 3.54 20.25
C GLU A 341 -11.49 4.46 19.78
N LYS A 342 -11.18 5.71 19.39
CA LYS A 342 -12.20 6.68 18.93
C LYS A 342 -12.15 6.87 17.41
N LEU A 343 -11.91 5.77 16.71
CA LEU A 343 -11.92 5.69 15.25
C LEU A 343 -13.10 4.84 14.81
N ASN A 344 -13.47 4.97 13.54
CA ASN A 344 -14.58 4.29 12.91
C ASN A 344 -14.16 3.85 11.51
N SER A 345 -13.61 2.64 11.44
CA SER A 345 -13.13 2.01 10.21
C SER A 345 -11.99 2.77 9.52
N PRO A 346 -10.82 2.90 10.16
CA PRO A 346 -9.65 3.52 9.53
C PRO A 346 -9.12 2.68 8.36
N PHE A 347 -8.56 3.34 7.35
CA PHE A 347 -7.95 2.71 6.17
C PHE A 347 -6.51 3.16 5.95
N GLY A 348 -6.31 4.48 5.93
CA GLY A 348 -5.05 5.12 5.57
C GLY A 348 -4.53 6.00 6.69
N LEU A 349 -3.21 6.15 6.76
CA LEU A 349 -2.53 6.83 7.86
C LEU A 349 -1.32 7.60 7.36
N ALA A 350 -1.15 8.85 7.79
CA ALA A 350 0.12 9.56 7.67
C ALA A 350 0.44 10.25 9.00
N VAL A 351 1.70 10.19 9.44
CA VAL A 351 2.14 10.82 10.68
C VAL A 351 3.39 11.64 10.43
N ARG A 352 3.41 12.86 10.97
CA ARG A 352 4.57 13.73 10.91
C ARG A 352 4.56 14.73 12.05
N ASN A 353 5.71 14.87 12.73
CA ASN A 353 5.92 15.86 13.79
C ASN A 353 4.81 15.80 14.87
N GLY A 354 4.42 14.59 15.28
CA GLY A 354 3.39 14.40 16.30
C GLY A 354 1.97 14.76 15.87
N ILE A 355 1.69 14.89 14.57
CA ILE A 355 0.34 14.97 14.01
C ILE A 355 0.06 13.71 13.19
N ALA A 356 -1.07 13.07 13.42
CA ALA A 356 -1.57 11.95 12.63
C ALA A 356 -2.78 12.38 11.79
N ILE A 357 -2.74 12.07 10.50
CA ILE A 357 -3.84 12.18 9.54
C ILE A 357 -4.39 10.77 9.33
N VAL A 358 -5.65 10.56 9.69
CA VAL A 358 -6.32 9.26 9.63
C VAL A 358 -7.45 9.32 8.64
N CYS A 359 -7.43 8.43 7.64
CA CYS A 359 -8.55 8.19 6.74
C CYS A 359 -9.57 7.30 7.47
N ASP A 360 -10.53 7.92 8.16
CA ASP A 360 -11.45 7.28 9.12
C ASP A 360 -12.78 6.85 8.47
N GLY A 361 -12.68 6.23 7.29
CA GLY A 361 -13.82 5.72 6.53
C GLY A 361 -14.90 6.78 6.30
N GLN A 362 -16.16 6.45 6.60
CA GLN A 362 -17.29 7.38 6.44
C GLN A 362 -17.25 8.57 7.41
N SER A 363 -16.42 8.53 8.45
CA SER A 363 -16.23 9.67 9.36
C SER A 363 -15.35 10.76 8.74
N GLY A 364 -14.76 10.47 7.58
CA GLY A 364 -13.91 11.38 6.83
C GLY A 364 -12.45 11.36 7.27
N LEU A 365 -11.74 12.43 6.96
CA LEU A 365 -10.34 12.59 7.29
C LEU A 365 -10.21 13.24 8.67
N ARG A 366 -9.54 12.59 9.62
CA ARG A 366 -9.31 13.13 10.97
C ARG A 366 -7.87 13.58 11.15
N VAL A 367 -7.69 14.71 11.81
CA VAL A 367 -6.36 15.26 12.18
C VAL A 367 -6.21 15.22 13.69
N LEU A 368 -5.28 14.40 14.17
CA LEU A 368 -5.04 14.13 15.58
C LEU A 368 -3.66 14.66 15.98
N ASN A 369 -3.60 15.47 17.04
CA ASN A 369 -2.33 15.67 17.76
C ASN A 369 -2.05 14.41 18.59
N VAL A 370 -0.91 13.80 18.32
CA VAL A 370 -0.38 12.56 18.92
C VAL A 370 1.01 12.77 19.54
N GLU A 371 1.41 14.03 19.80
CA GLU A 371 2.68 14.36 20.48
C GLU A 371 2.75 13.72 21.86
N ASN A 372 1.60 13.65 22.56
CA ASN A 372 1.45 12.94 23.81
C ASN A 372 0.42 11.83 23.65
N GLU A 373 0.89 10.59 23.68
CA GLU A 373 0.11 9.37 23.53
C GLU A 373 -1.00 9.25 24.60
N ASN A 374 -0.80 9.83 25.78
CA ASN A 374 -1.80 9.83 26.84
C ASN A 374 -2.86 10.94 26.68
N ARG A 375 -2.67 11.85 25.71
CA ARG A 375 -3.52 13.02 25.48
C ARG A 375 -3.80 13.27 24.00
N VAL A 376 -4.02 12.19 23.23
CA VAL A 376 -4.42 12.29 21.82
C VAL A 376 -5.67 13.15 21.69
N LYS A 377 -5.61 14.17 20.82
CA LYS A 377 -6.69 15.15 20.64
C LYS A 377 -6.90 15.45 19.16
N GLU A 378 -8.14 15.35 18.70
CA GLU A 378 -8.54 15.85 17.38
C GLU A 378 -8.43 17.38 17.34
N CYS A 379 -7.72 17.90 16.34
CA CYS A 379 -7.55 19.33 16.11
C CYS A 379 -8.10 19.81 14.76
N GLY A 380 -8.40 18.89 13.84
CA GLY A 380 -8.98 19.19 12.53
C GLY A 380 -9.71 17.98 11.96
N LYS A 381 -10.60 18.22 11.00
CA LYS A 381 -11.33 17.16 10.28
C LYS A 381 -11.89 17.64 8.94
N VAL A 382 -12.08 16.71 8.02
CA VAL A 382 -12.79 16.89 6.75
C VAL A 382 -13.86 15.79 6.67
N THR A 383 -15.13 16.15 6.50
CA THR A 383 -16.26 15.21 6.68
C THR A 383 -17.09 14.98 5.42
N ASP A 384 -16.77 15.65 4.32
CA ASP A 384 -17.47 15.57 3.03
C ASP A 384 -16.83 14.55 2.07
N ILE A 385 -15.96 13.67 2.58
CA ILE A 385 -15.26 12.64 1.82
C ILE A 385 -15.19 11.33 2.61
N THR A 386 -15.03 10.21 1.89
CA THR A 386 -14.80 8.86 2.41
C THR A 386 -13.37 8.44 2.02
N PRO A 387 -12.34 8.84 2.81
CA PRO A 387 -10.95 8.65 2.43
C PRO A 387 -10.46 7.22 2.65
N PHE A 388 -9.47 6.81 1.84
CA PHE A 388 -8.91 5.46 1.84
C PHE A 388 -7.40 5.46 2.08
N ASP A 389 -6.67 6.32 1.39
CA ASP A 389 -5.22 6.42 1.52
C ASP A 389 -4.76 7.87 1.49
N VAL A 390 -3.58 8.13 2.03
CA VAL A 390 -3.04 9.47 2.19
C VAL A 390 -1.52 9.49 2.01
N ILE A 391 -1.03 10.48 1.27
CA ILE A 391 0.38 10.86 1.22
C ILE A 391 0.50 12.25 1.85
N TRP A 392 1.40 12.39 2.83
CA TRP A 392 1.77 13.68 3.39
C TRP A 392 3.23 14.02 3.07
N GLN A 393 3.44 14.96 2.15
CA GLN A 393 4.77 15.43 1.75
C GLN A 393 4.85 16.95 1.84
N ASP A 394 5.84 17.46 2.58
CA ASP A 394 6.00 18.90 2.83
C ASP A 394 4.69 19.52 3.37
N ASN A 395 4.17 20.56 2.72
CA ASN A 395 2.91 21.20 3.08
C ASN A 395 1.73 20.67 2.25
N MET A 396 1.89 19.56 1.54
CA MET A 396 0.86 19.00 0.68
C MET A 396 0.37 17.67 1.24
N LEU A 397 -0.94 17.55 1.35
CA LEU A 397 -1.63 16.31 1.62
C LEU A 397 -2.37 15.86 0.36
N ILE A 398 -2.15 14.62 -0.06
CA ILE A 398 -2.85 13.98 -1.18
C ILE A 398 -3.68 12.87 -0.57
N VAL A 399 -5.00 12.92 -0.76
CA VAL A 399 -5.94 11.97 -0.19
C VAL A 399 -6.71 11.29 -1.32
N THR A 400 -6.74 9.96 -1.32
CA THR A 400 -7.68 9.20 -2.14
C THR A 400 -8.95 8.99 -1.35
N ALA A 401 -10.09 9.17 -1.99
CA ALA A 401 -11.40 8.95 -1.39
C ALA A 401 -12.37 8.41 -2.43
N LYS A 402 -13.53 7.94 -1.98
CA LYS A 402 -14.62 7.49 -2.86
C LYS A 402 -15.00 8.58 -3.85
N GLU A 403 -15.00 9.83 -3.39
CA GLU A 403 -15.39 11.02 -4.12
C GLU A 403 -14.29 11.56 -5.06
N GLY A 404 -13.12 10.91 -5.12
CA GLY A 404 -12.02 11.31 -5.99
C GLY A 404 -10.71 11.56 -5.25
N PHE A 405 -9.85 12.39 -5.84
CA PHE A 405 -8.55 12.74 -5.28
C PHE A 405 -8.56 14.16 -4.77
N PHE A 406 -8.11 14.35 -3.53
CA PHE A 406 -8.14 15.64 -2.87
C PHE A 406 -6.73 16.09 -2.54
N LEU A 407 -6.40 17.31 -2.91
CA LEU A 407 -5.16 17.96 -2.51
C LEU A 407 -5.47 19.02 -1.47
N TYR A 408 -4.78 18.98 -0.34
CA TYR A 408 -4.91 19.99 0.72
C TYR A 408 -3.57 20.67 1.01
N ASP A 409 -3.65 21.96 1.33
CA ASP A 409 -2.62 22.68 2.06
C ASP A 409 -2.62 22.19 3.52
N ALA A 410 -1.49 21.63 3.92
CA ALA A 410 -1.21 21.12 5.25
C ALA A 410 -0.09 21.91 5.95
N SER A 411 0.15 23.17 5.56
CA SER A 411 1.04 24.09 6.29
C SER A 411 0.58 24.34 7.73
N ASP A 412 -0.74 24.33 7.96
CA ASP A 412 -1.37 24.17 9.27
C ASP A 412 -2.26 22.91 9.21
N PRO A 413 -1.77 21.74 9.64
CA PRO A 413 -2.50 20.49 9.46
C PRO A 413 -3.80 20.44 10.26
N CYS A 414 -3.94 21.21 11.34
CA CYS A 414 -5.19 21.31 12.09
C CYS A 414 -6.25 22.15 11.36
N ASN A 415 -5.87 22.86 10.29
CA ASN A 415 -6.74 23.69 9.47
C ASN A 415 -6.46 23.48 7.97
N LEU A 416 -6.71 22.26 7.51
CA LEU A 416 -6.52 21.87 6.11
C LEU A 416 -7.34 22.75 5.16
N LYS A 417 -6.71 23.22 4.09
CA LYS A 417 -7.39 23.98 3.03
C LYS A 417 -7.32 23.24 1.72
N LYS A 418 -8.46 22.93 1.12
CA LYS A 418 -8.48 22.24 -0.17
C LYS A 418 -7.83 23.12 -1.25
N TYR A 419 -6.79 22.60 -1.90
CA TYR A 419 -6.23 23.16 -3.13
C TYR A 419 -7.14 22.84 -4.32
N SER A 420 -7.40 21.56 -4.53
CA SER A 420 -8.14 21.06 -5.69
C SER A 420 -8.74 19.69 -5.40
N GLN A 421 -9.63 19.25 -6.29
CA GLN A 421 -10.19 17.92 -6.35
C GLN A 421 -10.11 17.42 -7.79
N LEU A 422 -9.77 16.15 -8.00
CA LEU A 422 -9.87 15.48 -9.28
C LEU A 422 -10.99 14.45 -9.24
N PHE A 423 -11.84 14.52 -10.28
CA PHE A 423 -13.04 13.71 -10.54
C PHE A 423 -14.22 14.02 -9.62
#